data_AF-A0A964MEZ9-F1
#
_entry.id   AF-A0A964MEZ9-F1
#
_cell.length_a   1.000
_cell.length_b   1.000
_cell.length_c   1.000
_cell.angle_alpha   90.00
_cell.angle_beta   90.00
_cell.angle_gamma   90.00
#
_symmetry.space_group_name_H-M   'P 1'
#
loop_
_entity.id
_entity.type
_entity.pdbx_description
1 polymer ?
#
loop_
_entity_poly.entity_id
_entity_poly.type
_entity_poly.pdbx_seq_one_letter_code
_entity_poly.pdbx_strand_id
1 'polypeptide(L)'
;PDLVLLDIWMPDTDGVTLLKEWAANGQLTMPVVMMSGHATIDTAVEATRIGALDFLEKPIGMQKLLAAVARGLEAGAKRAHGALSLAAFTRSAPLKDLKKRLEQLAAKSRTLLLKTPAGGIVELAARTLHPPGKAWIDLCESSQPLSLESLQAAAGGLLYCEELGRLTRLQQKNLLFAAERLEKYNLHLVAATHHAPSALAGLGWEESHLGRLSEVWLGLPSLAELRDEVPDMAAHLLTLLAESSEIPLRRLSTAAQNALRQHPWPGGYSELKSAVKSLALAALDDEIGHDDVVQLLSPGKEPEEGPPGFDPALLELPLREAREAFERVYFEWHLKKDGGNITRLAERAGMERTHLYRKLKDLGLRGAKSESEE
;
A
#
# COMPACT_ATOMS: atom_id res chain seq x y z
N PRO A 1 0.07 -12.51 25.55
CA PRO A 1 -0.15 -13.97 25.43
C PRO A 1 -1.02 -14.22 24.19
N ASP A 2 -0.75 -15.28 23.43
CA ASP A 2 -1.45 -15.54 22.16
C ASP A 2 -2.87 -16.11 22.38
N LEU A 3 -3.10 -16.72 23.54
CA LEU A 3 -4.38 -17.20 24.03
C LEU A 3 -4.36 -17.20 25.56
N VAL A 4 -5.49 -16.90 26.20
CA VAL A 4 -5.66 -17.04 27.66
C VAL A 4 -6.79 -18.03 27.93
N LEU A 5 -6.49 -19.04 28.75
CA LEU A 5 -7.49 -19.93 29.33
C LEU A 5 -7.79 -19.39 30.74
N LEU A 6 -9.00 -18.86 30.93
CA LEU A 6 -9.38 -18.17 32.18
C LEU A 6 -10.41 -18.99 32.95
N ASP A 7 -10.10 -19.35 34.19
CA ASP A 7 -11.05 -20.01 35.09
C ASP A 7 -12.02 -18.99 35.67
N ILE A 8 -13.29 -19.35 35.80
CA ILE A 8 -14.31 -18.47 36.41
C ILE A 8 -14.11 -18.41 37.92
N TRP A 9 -13.92 -19.56 38.56
CA TRP A 9 -13.80 -19.65 40.00
C TRP A 9 -12.34 -19.58 40.42
N MET A 10 -11.89 -18.38 40.82
CA MET A 10 -10.57 -18.14 41.41
C MET A 10 -10.70 -17.53 42.82
N PRO A 11 -9.72 -17.72 43.72
CA PRO A 11 -9.84 -17.36 45.14
C PRO A 11 -10.05 -15.87 45.42
N ASP A 12 -9.43 -15.00 44.62
CA ASP A 12 -9.36 -13.56 44.89
C ASP A 12 -10.30 -12.73 44.01
N THR A 13 -10.43 -13.08 42.73
CA THR A 13 -11.24 -12.34 41.75
C THR A 13 -11.93 -13.31 40.81
N ASP A 14 -13.22 -13.12 40.62
CA ASP A 14 -14.01 -13.91 39.67
C ASP A 14 -13.54 -13.65 38.23
N GLY A 15 -13.40 -14.72 37.44
CA GLY A 15 -12.90 -14.65 36.07
C GLY A 15 -13.77 -13.79 35.14
N VAL A 16 -15.09 -13.74 35.34
CA VAL A 16 -15.97 -12.86 34.56
C VAL A 16 -15.72 -11.39 34.92
N THR A 17 -15.50 -11.10 36.19
CA THR A 17 -15.15 -9.75 36.68
C THR A 17 -13.80 -9.29 36.11
N LEU A 18 -12.79 -10.17 36.12
CA LEU A 18 -11.48 -9.89 35.51
C LEU A 18 -11.58 -9.63 34.01
N LEU A 19 -12.42 -10.39 33.30
CA LEU A 19 -12.67 -10.16 31.87
C LEU A 19 -13.33 -8.79 31.62
N LYS A 20 -14.27 -8.37 32.47
CA LYS A 20 -14.88 -7.03 32.39
C LYS A 20 -13.85 -5.93 32.62
N GLU A 21 -12.94 -6.11 33.59
CA GLU A 21 -11.86 -5.15 33.84
C GLU A 21 -10.91 -5.04 32.65
N TRP A 22 -10.50 -6.15 32.05
CA TRP A 22 -9.68 -6.13 30.84
C TRP A 22 -10.38 -5.47 29.66
N ALA A 23 -11.69 -5.72 29.49
CA ALA A 23 -12.49 -5.07 28.45
C ALA A 23 -12.60 -3.56 28.69
N ALA A 24 -12.87 -3.12 29.92
CA ALA A 24 -13.03 -1.71 30.28
C ALA A 24 -11.71 -0.93 30.17
N ASN A 25 -10.59 -1.56 30.52
CA ASN A 25 -9.26 -0.95 30.47
C ASN A 25 -8.57 -1.09 29.11
N GLY A 26 -9.24 -1.69 28.10
CA GLY A 26 -8.66 -1.91 26.77
C GLY A 26 -7.51 -2.92 26.74
N GLN A 27 -7.35 -3.73 27.78
CA GLN A 27 -6.31 -4.75 27.92
C GLN A 27 -6.72 -6.10 27.32
N LEU A 28 -7.97 -6.23 26.85
CA LEU A 28 -8.46 -7.40 26.13
C LEU A 28 -7.97 -7.42 24.67
N THR A 29 -6.66 -7.58 24.50
CA THR A 29 -6.01 -7.60 23.18
C THR A 29 -5.83 -9.02 22.64
N MET A 30 -6.02 -10.04 23.49
CA MET A 30 -5.84 -11.45 23.18
C MET A 30 -7.18 -12.21 23.22
N PRO A 31 -7.32 -13.33 22.50
CA PRO A 31 -8.46 -14.22 22.66
C PRO A 31 -8.44 -14.85 24.06
N VAL A 32 -9.61 -14.86 24.71
CA VAL A 32 -9.80 -15.47 26.03
C VAL A 32 -10.85 -16.57 25.91
N VAL A 33 -10.53 -17.77 26.38
CA VAL A 33 -11.45 -18.91 26.47
C VAL A 33 -11.73 -19.16 27.95
N MET A 34 -13.00 -19.08 28.33
CA MET A 34 -13.42 -19.25 29.72
C MET A 34 -13.54 -20.73 30.07
N MET A 35 -13.25 -21.08 31.31
CA MET A 35 -13.38 -22.44 31.85
C MET A 35 -14.17 -22.41 33.15
N SER A 36 -15.11 -23.34 33.36
CA SER A 36 -15.84 -23.47 34.62
C SER A 36 -16.26 -24.91 34.90
N GLY A 37 -16.25 -25.31 36.18
CA GLY A 37 -16.81 -26.59 36.63
C GLY A 37 -18.28 -26.55 37.04
N HIS A 38 -18.87 -25.37 37.16
CA HIS A 38 -20.32 -25.19 37.35
C HIS A 38 -20.81 -24.35 36.18
N ALA A 39 -21.08 -24.99 35.04
CA ALA A 39 -21.54 -24.29 33.85
C ALA A 39 -23.02 -23.92 34.00
N THR A 40 -23.27 -22.66 34.32
CA THR A 40 -24.58 -22.07 34.05
C THR A 40 -24.54 -21.43 32.68
N ILE A 41 -25.55 -21.69 31.85
CA ILE A 41 -25.64 -21.10 30.50
C ILE A 41 -25.58 -19.56 30.59
N ASP A 42 -26.13 -18.99 31.65
CA ASP A 42 -26.16 -17.54 31.87
C ASP A 42 -24.75 -16.92 31.98
N THR A 43 -23.83 -17.56 32.71
CA THR A 43 -22.45 -17.06 32.86
C THR A 43 -21.64 -17.21 31.58
N ALA A 44 -21.87 -18.28 30.81
CA ALA A 44 -21.26 -18.46 29.50
C ALA A 44 -21.72 -17.38 28.51
N VAL A 45 -23.02 -17.10 28.46
CA VAL A 45 -23.59 -16.06 27.60
C VAL A 45 -23.09 -14.67 27.99
N GLU A 46 -22.97 -14.39 29.28
CA GLU A 46 -22.44 -13.11 29.77
C GLU A 46 -20.96 -12.94 29.39
N ALA A 47 -20.12 -13.97 29.58
CA ALA A 47 -18.72 -13.94 29.20
C ALA A 47 -18.51 -13.70 27.70
N THR A 48 -19.28 -14.38 26.85
CA THR A 48 -19.22 -14.16 25.39
C THR A 48 -19.65 -12.75 25.01
N ARG A 49 -20.62 -12.15 25.73
CA ARG A 49 -21.06 -10.76 25.51
C ARG A 49 -19.97 -9.74 25.87
N ILE A 50 -19.17 -10.03 26.90
CA ILE A 50 -18.05 -9.17 27.33
C ILE A 50 -16.86 -9.28 26.37
N GLY A 51 -16.71 -10.42 25.68
CA GLY A 51 -15.71 -10.60 24.63
C GLY A 51 -14.89 -11.89 24.74
N ALA A 52 -15.30 -12.85 25.56
CA ALA A 52 -14.72 -14.19 25.53
C ALA A 52 -14.99 -14.86 24.17
N LEU A 53 -14.01 -15.59 23.67
CA LEU A 53 -14.08 -16.29 22.39
C LEU A 53 -14.91 -17.57 22.48
N ASP A 54 -14.71 -18.33 23.55
CA ASP A 54 -15.33 -19.64 23.76
C ASP A 54 -15.46 -19.93 25.26
N PHE A 55 -16.29 -20.91 25.60
CA PHE A 55 -16.55 -21.34 26.96
C PHE A 55 -16.47 -22.86 27.07
N LEU A 56 -15.69 -23.35 28.03
CA LEU A 56 -15.47 -24.78 28.25
C LEU A 56 -15.95 -25.21 29.65
N GLU A 57 -16.88 -26.16 29.67
CA GLU A 57 -17.36 -26.79 30.90
C GLU A 57 -16.43 -27.94 31.32
N LYS A 58 -16.00 -27.94 32.60
CA LYS A 58 -15.22 -29.02 33.21
C LYS A 58 -16.16 -30.13 33.69
N PRO A 59 -15.81 -31.42 33.49
CA PRO A 59 -14.56 -31.93 32.96
C PRO A 59 -14.42 -31.79 31.43
N ILE A 60 -13.33 -31.16 30.98
CA ILE A 60 -13.10 -30.84 29.57
C ILE A 60 -12.42 -32.04 28.90
N GLY A 61 -13.03 -32.58 27.84
CA GLY A 61 -12.38 -33.60 27.01
C GLY A 61 -11.20 -33.00 26.22
N MET A 62 -10.08 -33.74 26.13
CA MET A 62 -8.86 -33.28 25.45
C MET A 62 -9.11 -32.77 24.02
N GLN A 63 -9.93 -33.47 23.24
CA GLN A 63 -10.27 -33.06 21.87
C GLN A 63 -10.99 -31.70 21.82
N LYS A 64 -11.91 -31.45 22.76
CA LYS A 64 -12.63 -30.16 22.83
C LYS A 64 -11.70 -29.02 23.24
N LEU A 65 -10.80 -29.28 24.19
CA LEU A 65 -9.80 -28.29 24.62
C LEU A 65 -8.87 -27.93 23.45
N LEU A 66 -8.31 -28.94 22.77
CA LEU A 66 -7.43 -28.71 21.62
C LEU A 66 -8.14 -27.96 20.49
N ALA A 67 -9.40 -28.28 20.20
CA ALA A 67 -10.19 -27.57 19.19
C ALA A 67 -10.44 -26.11 19.57
N ALA A 68 -10.76 -25.83 20.85
CA ALA A 68 -10.96 -24.47 21.34
C ALA A 68 -9.65 -23.66 21.35
N VAL A 69 -8.53 -24.29 21.72
CA VAL A 69 -7.20 -23.68 21.68
C VAL A 69 -6.77 -23.39 20.25
N ALA A 70 -6.97 -24.33 19.31
CA ALA A 70 -6.66 -24.12 17.90
C ALA A 70 -7.48 -22.96 17.31
N ARG A 71 -8.80 -22.93 17.56
CA ARG A 71 -9.66 -21.80 17.18
C ARG A 71 -9.22 -20.50 17.84
N GLY A 72 -8.80 -20.57 19.10
CA GLY A 72 -8.26 -19.47 19.88
C GLY A 72 -7.02 -18.85 19.25
N LEU A 73 -6.05 -19.68 18.92
CA LEU A 73 -4.81 -19.27 18.28
C LEU A 73 -5.04 -18.78 16.84
N GLU A 74 -5.95 -19.41 16.07
CA GLU A 74 -6.34 -18.90 14.74
C GLU A 74 -7.04 -17.54 14.82
N ALA A 75 -7.92 -17.34 15.80
CA ALA A 75 -8.57 -16.06 16.03
C ALA A 75 -7.59 -15.00 16.52
N GLY A 76 -6.64 -15.38 17.38
CA GLY A 76 -5.53 -14.54 17.86
C GLY A 76 -4.61 -14.14 16.72
N ALA A 77 -4.24 -15.08 15.85
CA ALA A 77 -3.51 -14.84 14.62
C ALA A 77 -4.28 -13.82 13.77
N LYS A 78 -5.54 -14.07 13.41
CA LYS A 78 -6.37 -13.11 12.64
C LYS A 78 -6.48 -11.71 13.29
N ARG A 79 -6.42 -11.62 14.63
CA ARG A 79 -6.41 -10.35 15.38
C ARG A 79 -5.05 -9.67 15.40
N ALA A 80 -3.97 -10.44 15.40
CA ALA A 80 -2.58 -10.00 15.29
C ALA A 80 -2.20 -9.61 13.85
N HIS A 81 -2.91 -10.10 12.84
CA HIS A 81 -2.79 -9.70 11.43
C HIS A 81 -3.35 -8.27 11.19
N GLY A 82 -3.17 -7.36 12.15
CA GLY A 82 -3.61 -5.98 12.03
C GLY A 82 -2.99 -5.36 10.80
N ALA A 83 -3.82 -4.89 9.87
CA ALA A 83 -3.33 -4.24 8.68
C ALA A 83 -2.57 -2.95 9.03
N LEU A 84 -1.56 -2.63 8.22
CA LEU A 84 -0.74 -1.45 8.43
C LEU A 84 -1.61 -0.19 8.40
N SER A 85 -1.39 0.70 9.37
CA SER A 85 -2.10 1.97 9.47
C SER A 85 -1.11 3.12 9.56
N LEU A 86 -1.59 4.35 9.34
CA LEU A 86 -0.76 5.55 9.45
C LEU A 86 -0.23 5.77 10.87
N ALA A 87 -0.75 5.06 11.87
CA ALA A 87 -0.25 5.12 13.24
C ALA A 87 1.19 4.58 13.38
N ALA A 88 1.63 3.70 12.47
CA ALA A 88 3.00 3.18 12.48
C ALA A 88 4.05 4.27 12.19
N PHE A 89 3.69 5.28 11.40
CA PHE A 89 4.61 6.28 10.86
C PHE A 89 4.69 7.55 11.72
N THR A 90 5.04 7.40 13.00
CA THR A 90 5.09 8.53 13.95
C THR A 90 6.20 9.55 13.66
N ARG A 91 7.24 9.15 12.92
CA ARG A 91 8.41 9.96 12.55
C ARG A 91 8.19 10.81 11.30
N SER A 92 7.26 10.41 10.44
CA SER A 92 6.92 11.13 9.21
C SER A 92 5.98 12.29 9.50
N ALA A 93 6.45 13.52 9.28
CA ALA A 93 5.60 14.71 9.36
C ALA A 93 4.37 14.65 8.41
N PRO A 94 4.51 14.34 7.10
CA PRO A 94 3.36 14.34 6.19
C PRO A 94 2.32 13.27 6.56
N LEU A 95 2.73 12.06 6.96
CA LEU A 95 1.80 11.00 7.34
C LEU A 95 1.12 11.27 8.68
N LYS A 96 1.83 11.88 9.63
CA LYS A 96 1.27 12.29 10.93
C LYS A 96 0.21 13.38 10.78
N ASP A 97 0.45 14.37 9.93
CA ASP A 97 -0.52 15.43 9.68
C ASP A 97 -1.72 14.92 8.88
N LEU A 98 -1.49 14.00 7.94
CA LEU A 98 -2.57 13.31 7.22
C LEU A 98 -3.46 12.51 8.18
N LYS A 99 -2.86 11.73 9.09
CA LYS A 99 -3.58 10.97 10.12
C LYS A 99 -4.49 11.88 10.96
N LYS A 100 -3.97 13.00 11.47
CA LYS A 100 -4.76 13.95 12.26
C LYS A 100 -5.95 14.51 11.49
N ARG A 101 -5.77 14.85 10.20
CA ARG A 101 -6.84 15.36 9.33
C ARG A 101 -7.91 14.29 9.11
N LEU A 102 -7.50 13.04 8.85
CA LEU A 102 -8.41 11.90 8.69
C LEU A 102 -9.26 11.70 9.95
N GLU A 103 -8.64 11.65 11.13
CA GLU A 103 -9.35 11.47 12.41
C GLU A 103 -10.33 12.61 12.69
N GLN A 104 -9.93 13.87 12.41
CA GLN A 104 -10.81 15.04 12.58
C GLN A 104 -12.04 15.00 11.66
N LEU A 105 -11.88 14.53 10.42
CA LEU A 105 -12.98 14.40 9.47
C LEU A 105 -13.89 13.22 9.82
N ALA A 106 -13.33 12.06 10.16
CA ALA A 106 -14.07 10.87 10.54
C ALA A 106 -14.86 11.03 11.85
N ALA A 107 -14.45 11.96 12.72
CA ALA A 107 -15.21 12.34 13.91
C ALA A 107 -16.47 13.15 13.58
N LYS A 108 -16.48 13.91 12.47
CA LYS A 108 -17.59 14.79 12.06
C LYS A 108 -18.51 14.17 11.02
N SER A 109 -17.99 13.28 10.19
CA SER A 109 -18.73 12.64 9.10
C SER A 109 -18.49 11.13 9.10
N ARG A 110 -19.54 10.38 8.75
CA ARG A 110 -19.46 8.93 8.52
C ARG A 110 -19.05 8.56 7.11
N THR A 111 -19.23 9.47 6.16
CA THR A 111 -18.85 9.29 4.76
C THR A 111 -17.63 10.15 4.49
N LEU A 112 -16.57 9.52 3.98
CA LEU A 112 -15.35 10.20 3.59
C LEU A 112 -14.95 9.76 2.18
N LEU A 113 -14.87 10.73 1.27
CA LEU A 113 -14.35 10.54 -0.07
C LEU A 113 -12.88 10.97 -0.16
N LEU A 114 -12.00 10.06 -0.52
CA LEU A 114 -10.58 10.31 -0.70
C LEU A 114 -10.30 10.58 -2.18
N LYS A 115 -9.80 11.79 -2.48
CA LYS A 115 -9.38 12.15 -3.84
C LYS A 115 -7.88 11.94 -3.94
N THR A 116 -7.44 11.05 -4.80
CA THR A 116 -6.03 10.71 -4.96
C THR A 116 -5.65 10.69 -6.43
N PRO A 117 -4.43 11.08 -6.81
CA PRO A 117 -3.87 10.67 -8.08
C PRO A 117 -3.83 9.13 -8.17
N ALA A 118 -3.65 8.59 -9.38
CA ALA A 118 -3.40 7.16 -9.55
C ALA A 118 -2.23 6.74 -8.64
N GLY A 119 -2.40 5.64 -7.89
CA GLY A 119 -1.39 5.15 -6.97
C GLY A 119 -1.35 5.81 -5.60
N GLY A 120 -2.51 6.05 -5.00
CA GLY A 120 -2.64 6.59 -3.64
C GLY A 120 -2.38 5.59 -2.50
N ILE A 121 -2.47 6.10 -1.27
CA ILE A 121 -2.37 5.34 0.00
C ILE A 121 -3.75 5.10 0.64
N VAL A 122 -4.74 4.78 -0.18
CA VAL A 122 -6.16 4.68 0.19
C VAL A 122 -6.41 3.62 1.27
N GLU A 123 -5.83 2.42 1.11
CA GLU A 123 -5.95 1.34 2.11
C GLU A 123 -5.38 1.79 3.46
N LEU A 124 -4.17 2.37 3.49
CA LEU A 124 -3.56 2.87 4.74
C LEU A 124 -4.42 3.94 5.43
N ALA A 125 -4.97 4.87 4.67
CA ALA A 125 -5.86 5.91 5.20
C ALA A 125 -7.12 5.30 5.80
N ALA A 126 -7.75 4.36 5.10
CA ALA A 126 -8.94 3.67 5.58
C ALA A 126 -8.67 2.77 6.80
N ARG A 127 -7.55 2.03 6.82
CA ARG A 127 -7.12 1.22 7.97
C ARG A 127 -6.86 2.05 9.22
N THR A 128 -6.44 3.31 9.06
CA THR A 128 -6.27 4.23 10.19
C THR A 128 -7.60 4.60 10.86
N LEU A 129 -8.69 4.59 10.11
CA LEU A 129 -10.04 4.87 10.61
C LEU A 129 -10.77 3.61 11.08
N HIS A 130 -10.21 2.43 10.84
CA HIS A 130 -10.84 1.16 11.17
C HIS A 130 -10.67 0.84 12.66
N PRO A 131 -11.77 0.66 13.42
CA PRO A 131 -11.66 0.32 14.83
C PRO A 131 -11.14 -1.11 15.03
N PRO A 132 -10.27 -1.35 16.03
CA PRO A 132 -9.68 -2.66 16.27
C PRO A 132 -10.76 -3.70 16.59
N GLY A 133 -10.69 -4.87 15.93
CA GLY A 133 -11.61 -5.99 16.15
C GLY A 133 -13.03 -5.79 15.60
N LYS A 134 -13.28 -4.73 14.82
CA LYS A 134 -14.56 -4.52 14.12
C LYS A 134 -14.51 -5.02 12.69
N ALA A 135 -15.69 -5.21 12.07
CA ALA A 135 -15.78 -5.70 10.70
C ALA A 135 -15.16 -4.71 9.70
N TRP A 136 -14.48 -5.26 8.69
CA TRP A 136 -14.00 -4.55 7.51
C TRP A 136 -14.69 -5.18 6.30
N ILE A 137 -15.47 -4.41 5.56
CA ILE A 137 -16.15 -4.88 4.35
C ILE A 137 -15.55 -4.16 3.16
N ASP A 138 -14.87 -4.91 2.29
CA ASP A 138 -14.40 -4.42 1.00
C ASP A 138 -15.50 -4.56 -0.06
N LEU A 139 -15.99 -3.42 -0.55
CA LEU A 139 -17.05 -3.36 -1.55
C LEU A 139 -16.54 -3.69 -2.97
N CYS A 140 -15.24 -3.57 -3.22
CA CYS A 140 -14.60 -3.94 -4.48
C CYS A 140 -14.47 -5.46 -4.62
N GLU A 141 -14.22 -6.17 -3.52
CA GLU A 141 -14.13 -7.64 -3.50
C GLU A 141 -15.51 -8.32 -3.35
N SER A 142 -16.49 -7.64 -2.74
CA SER A 142 -17.84 -8.19 -2.56
C SER A 142 -18.59 -8.26 -3.88
N SER A 143 -18.80 -9.48 -4.38
CA SER A 143 -19.61 -9.77 -5.59
C SER A 143 -21.08 -10.07 -5.28
N GLN A 144 -21.43 -10.26 -4.00
CA GLN A 144 -22.79 -10.57 -3.57
C GLN A 144 -23.58 -9.30 -3.20
N PRO A 145 -24.92 -9.29 -3.33
CA PRO A 145 -25.77 -8.21 -2.83
C PRO A 145 -25.60 -8.03 -1.32
N LEU A 146 -25.46 -6.78 -0.88
CA LEU A 146 -25.33 -6.47 0.55
C LEU A 146 -26.69 -6.65 1.25
N SER A 147 -26.77 -7.53 2.23
CA SER A 147 -27.99 -7.73 3.03
C SER A 147 -28.02 -6.83 4.26
N LEU A 148 -29.22 -6.62 4.82
CA LEU A 148 -29.37 -5.90 6.10
C LEU A 148 -28.69 -6.64 7.25
N GLU A 149 -28.72 -7.97 7.24
CA GLU A 149 -28.07 -8.81 8.25
C GLU A 149 -26.56 -8.62 8.24
N SER A 150 -25.94 -8.57 7.06
CA SER A 150 -24.50 -8.32 6.93
C SER A 150 -24.10 -6.93 7.44
N LEU A 151 -24.91 -5.90 7.16
CA LEU A 151 -24.68 -4.56 7.70
C LEU A 151 -24.84 -4.49 9.22
N GLN A 152 -25.82 -5.21 9.76
CA GLN A 152 -26.05 -5.29 11.20
C GLN A 152 -24.93 -6.05 11.90
N ALA A 153 -24.46 -7.17 11.33
CA ALA A 153 -23.32 -7.92 11.84
C ALA A 153 -22.03 -7.08 11.83
N ALA A 154 -21.89 -6.18 10.85
CA ALA A 154 -20.76 -5.27 10.73
C ALA A 154 -20.87 -4.00 11.58
N ALA A 155 -21.89 -3.85 12.42
CA ALA A 155 -22.16 -2.60 13.15
C ALA A 155 -20.94 -2.10 13.95
N GLY A 156 -20.66 -0.80 13.81
CA GLY A 156 -19.45 -0.17 14.35
C GLY A 156 -18.16 -0.46 13.57
N GLY A 157 -18.25 -1.10 12.41
CA GLY A 157 -17.14 -1.38 11.49
C GLY A 157 -16.99 -0.34 10.38
N LEU A 158 -16.19 -0.70 9.37
CA LEU A 158 -15.84 0.18 8.25
C LEU A 158 -16.14 -0.50 6.91
N LEU A 159 -16.78 0.25 6.01
CA LEU A 159 -16.99 -0.08 4.61
C LEU A 159 -15.92 0.61 3.78
N TYR A 160 -15.25 -0.16 2.94
CA TYR A 160 -14.10 0.28 2.17
C TYR A 160 -14.36 0.15 0.67
N CYS A 161 -13.93 1.16 -0.09
CA CYS A 161 -13.86 1.11 -1.54
C CYS A 161 -12.57 1.76 -2.00
N GLU A 162 -11.67 0.95 -2.58
CA GLU A 162 -10.37 1.43 -3.09
C GLU A 162 -10.53 2.41 -4.25
N GLU A 163 -11.45 2.15 -5.19
CA GLU A 163 -11.71 3.02 -6.34
C GLU A 163 -13.17 2.92 -6.80
N LEU A 164 -13.89 4.04 -6.75
CA LEU A 164 -15.28 4.14 -7.22
C LEU A 164 -15.43 3.82 -8.70
N GLY A 165 -14.43 4.16 -9.53
CA GLY A 165 -14.43 3.86 -10.96
C GLY A 165 -14.33 2.37 -11.29
N ARG A 166 -13.83 1.54 -10.38
CA ARG A 166 -13.70 0.08 -10.57
C ARG A 166 -15.00 -0.67 -10.23
N LEU A 167 -15.93 -0.05 -9.51
CA LEU A 167 -17.14 -0.71 -9.06
C LEU A 167 -18.09 -1.05 -10.21
N THR A 168 -18.56 -2.30 -10.23
CA THR A 168 -19.65 -2.75 -11.10
C THR A 168 -20.99 -2.11 -10.69
N ARG A 169 -22.00 -2.10 -11.58
CA ARG A 169 -23.34 -1.54 -11.25
C ARG A 169 -23.97 -2.16 -10.00
N LEU A 170 -23.74 -3.45 -9.73
CA LEU A 170 -24.23 -4.09 -8.52
C LEU A 170 -23.50 -3.55 -7.28
N GLN A 171 -22.18 -3.43 -7.34
CA GLN A 171 -21.37 -2.90 -6.23
C GLN A 171 -21.67 -1.43 -5.96
N GLN A 172 -21.92 -0.63 -7.00
CA GLN A 172 -22.40 0.75 -6.88
C GLN A 172 -23.72 0.80 -6.09
N LYS A 173 -24.69 -0.08 -6.43
CA LYS A 173 -25.95 -0.20 -5.67
C LYS A 173 -25.73 -0.65 -4.23
N ASN A 174 -24.81 -1.61 -3.98
CA ASN A 174 -24.46 -2.04 -2.63
C ASN A 174 -23.89 -0.89 -1.78
N LEU A 175 -22.99 -0.09 -2.35
CA LEU A 175 -22.40 1.06 -1.70
C LEU A 175 -23.49 2.08 -1.32
N LEU A 176 -24.37 2.42 -2.25
CA LEU A 176 -25.46 3.37 -2.02
C LEU A 176 -26.47 2.86 -0.98
N PHE A 177 -26.82 1.58 -1.06
CA PHE A 177 -27.67 0.93 -0.08
C PHE A 177 -27.07 1.01 1.34
N ALA A 178 -25.76 0.84 1.46
CA ALA A 178 -25.08 0.95 2.74
C ALA A 178 -24.93 2.41 3.21
N ALA A 179 -24.68 3.35 2.29
CA ALA A 179 -24.51 4.78 2.57
C ALA A 179 -25.72 5.40 3.27
N GLU A 180 -26.94 4.95 2.94
CA GLU A 180 -28.17 5.40 3.60
C GLU A 180 -28.35 4.91 5.04
N ARG A 181 -27.57 3.90 5.45
CA ARG A 181 -27.75 3.17 6.73
C ARG A 181 -26.51 3.28 7.63
N LEU A 182 -25.55 4.13 7.28
CA LEU A 182 -24.32 4.32 8.04
C LEU A 182 -24.60 4.77 9.47
N GLU A 183 -25.48 5.75 9.65
CA GLU A 183 -25.84 6.24 10.99
C GLU A 183 -26.54 5.18 11.82
N LYS A 184 -27.47 4.42 11.22
CA LYS A 184 -28.25 3.38 11.90
C LYS A 184 -27.38 2.29 12.51
N TYR A 185 -26.33 1.87 11.79
CA TYR A 185 -25.43 0.80 12.23
C TYR A 185 -24.07 1.29 12.71
N ASN A 186 -23.92 2.61 12.92
CA ASN A 186 -22.68 3.23 13.38
C ASN A 186 -21.47 2.89 12.48
N LEU A 187 -21.67 2.77 11.17
CA LEU A 187 -20.65 2.41 10.19
C LEU A 187 -19.94 3.66 9.65
N HIS A 188 -18.67 3.50 9.25
CA HIS A 188 -17.94 4.49 8.46
C HIS A 188 -17.79 3.99 7.02
N LEU A 189 -17.98 4.86 6.05
CA LEU A 189 -17.73 4.60 4.64
C LEU A 189 -16.51 5.42 4.20
N VAL A 190 -15.47 4.73 3.78
CA VAL A 190 -14.29 5.33 3.14
C VAL A 190 -14.21 4.84 1.71
N ALA A 191 -14.39 5.76 0.78
CA ALA A 191 -14.28 5.49 -0.64
C ALA A 191 -13.21 6.40 -1.25
N ALA A 192 -12.53 5.96 -2.30
CA ALA A 192 -11.62 6.83 -3.03
C ALA A 192 -11.91 6.89 -4.53
N THR A 193 -11.40 7.94 -5.15
CA THR A 193 -11.38 8.04 -6.60
C THR A 193 -10.23 8.87 -7.14
N HIS A 194 -9.68 8.46 -8.28
CA HIS A 194 -8.76 9.26 -9.10
C HIS A 194 -9.45 9.95 -10.28
N HIS A 195 -10.73 9.69 -10.51
CA HIS A 195 -11.49 10.28 -11.61
C HIS A 195 -12.15 11.60 -11.21
N ALA A 196 -12.29 12.50 -12.20
CA ALA A 196 -13.16 13.65 -12.06
C ALA A 196 -14.63 13.20 -11.95
N PRO A 197 -15.51 13.96 -11.26
CA PRO A 197 -16.93 13.62 -11.14
C PRO A 197 -17.63 13.38 -12.50
N SER A 198 -17.24 14.13 -13.54
CA SER A 198 -17.77 13.96 -14.91
C SER A 198 -17.36 12.62 -15.55
N ALA A 199 -16.16 12.13 -15.27
CA ALA A 199 -15.69 10.84 -15.77
C ALA A 199 -16.42 9.67 -15.07
N LEU A 200 -16.75 9.81 -13.78
CA LEU A 200 -17.54 8.82 -13.05
C LEU A 200 -18.96 8.69 -13.64
N ALA A 201 -19.55 9.77 -14.15
CA ALA A 201 -20.85 9.70 -14.82
C ALA A 201 -20.82 8.78 -16.06
N GLY A 202 -19.71 8.80 -16.82
CA GLY A 202 -19.49 7.87 -17.93
C GLY A 202 -19.36 6.40 -17.50
N LEU A 203 -18.97 6.15 -16.25
CA LEU A 203 -18.86 4.81 -15.64
C LEU A 203 -20.17 4.34 -14.98
N GLY A 204 -21.28 5.06 -15.20
CA GLY A 204 -22.61 4.68 -14.74
C GLY A 204 -23.00 5.24 -13.37
N TRP A 205 -22.20 6.13 -12.79
CA TRP A 205 -22.57 6.84 -11.56
C TRP A 205 -23.57 7.96 -11.83
N GLU A 206 -24.62 8.03 -11.02
CA GLU A 206 -25.58 9.14 -11.08
C GLU A 206 -25.05 10.37 -10.31
N GLU A 207 -25.33 11.57 -10.82
CA GLU A 207 -24.83 12.82 -10.23
C GLU A 207 -25.36 13.06 -8.81
N SER A 208 -26.62 12.69 -8.54
CA SER A 208 -27.25 12.78 -7.21
C SER A 208 -26.49 11.97 -6.16
N HIS A 209 -26.09 10.74 -6.52
CA HIS A 209 -25.34 9.83 -5.68
C HIS A 209 -23.91 10.32 -5.44
N LEU A 210 -23.24 10.82 -6.48
CA LEU A 210 -21.91 11.42 -6.35
C LEU A 210 -21.94 12.69 -5.49
N GLY A 211 -22.99 13.50 -5.58
CA GLY A 211 -23.19 14.67 -4.72
C GLY A 211 -23.18 14.30 -3.23
N ARG A 212 -23.95 13.27 -2.84
CA ARG A 212 -24.00 12.77 -1.46
C ARG A 212 -22.68 12.18 -0.98
N LEU A 213 -21.99 11.42 -1.84
CA LEU A 213 -20.69 10.83 -1.48
C LEU A 213 -19.57 11.88 -1.38
N SER A 214 -19.69 12.99 -2.11
CA SER A 214 -18.67 14.04 -2.17
C SER A 214 -18.91 15.22 -1.22
N GLU A 215 -19.84 15.11 -0.27
CA GLU A 215 -20.09 16.13 0.76
C GLU A 215 -18.84 16.43 1.61
N VAL A 216 -18.11 15.37 2.00
CA VAL A 216 -16.87 15.47 2.75
C VAL A 216 -15.78 14.72 2.00
N TRP A 217 -14.75 15.45 1.58
CA TRP A 217 -13.62 14.89 0.86
C TRP A 217 -12.27 15.35 1.40
N LEU A 218 -11.26 14.51 1.23
CA LEU A 218 -9.87 14.80 1.57
C LEU A 218 -8.97 14.42 0.39
N GLY A 219 -8.04 15.32 0.05
CA GLY A 219 -6.98 15.01 -0.90
C GLY A 219 -5.93 14.11 -0.26
N LEU A 220 -5.57 13.01 -0.91
CA LEU A 220 -4.46 12.16 -0.53
C LEU A 220 -3.27 12.37 -1.48
N PRO A 221 -2.03 12.36 -0.95
CA PRO A 221 -0.84 12.36 -1.79
C PRO A 221 -0.69 11.02 -2.52
N SER A 222 -0.05 11.07 -3.69
CA SER A 222 0.42 9.86 -4.37
C SER A 222 1.59 9.22 -3.63
N LEU A 223 1.84 7.94 -3.87
CA LEU A 223 3.01 7.27 -3.30
C LEU A 223 4.33 7.88 -3.83
N ALA A 224 4.31 8.44 -5.05
CA ALA A 224 5.45 9.17 -5.64
C ALA A 224 5.81 10.45 -4.88
N GLU A 225 4.82 11.18 -4.35
CA GLU A 225 5.04 12.35 -3.48
C GLU A 225 5.62 11.94 -2.11
N LEU A 226 5.34 10.72 -1.67
CA LEU A 226 5.79 10.14 -0.41
C LEU A 226 7.00 9.22 -0.57
N ARG A 227 7.82 9.41 -1.62
CA ARG A 227 8.97 8.54 -1.93
C ARG A 227 9.90 8.28 -0.75
N ASP A 228 10.14 9.29 0.09
CA ASP A 228 11.06 9.18 1.23
C ASP A 228 10.51 8.24 2.34
N GLU A 229 9.19 8.04 2.38
CA GLU A 229 8.50 7.16 3.32
C GLU A 229 8.36 5.73 2.80
N VAL A 230 8.50 5.50 1.49
CA VAL A 230 8.35 4.17 0.86
C VAL A 230 9.23 3.10 1.51
N PRO A 231 10.52 3.34 1.83
CA PRO A 231 11.35 2.35 2.51
C PRO A 231 10.82 1.96 3.90
N ASP A 232 10.34 2.93 4.68
CA ASP A 232 9.79 2.68 6.01
C ASP A 232 8.48 1.90 5.89
N MET A 233 7.62 2.24 4.90
CA MET A 233 6.41 1.47 4.58
C MET A 233 6.74 0.02 4.21
N ALA A 234 7.74 -0.20 3.36
CA ALA A 234 8.16 -1.53 2.95
C ALA A 234 8.70 -2.37 4.12
N ALA A 235 9.49 -1.77 5.02
CA ALA A 235 10.00 -2.44 6.21
C ALA A 235 8.88 -2.86 7.18
N HIS A 236 7.92 -1.97 7.41
CA HIS A 236 6.74 -2.28 8.22
C HIS A 236 5.85 -3.35 7.58
N LEU A 237 5.67 -3.31 6.25
CA LEU A 237 4.96 -4.35 5.50
C LEU A 237 5.63 -5.72 5.63
N LEU A 238 6.96 -5.80 5.51
CA LEU A 238 7.69 -7.05 5.70
C LEU A 238 7.50 -7.62 7.11
N THR A 239 7.59 -6.76 8.13
CA THR A 239 7.41 -7.18 9.52
C THR A 239 6.01 -7.75 9.73
N LEU A 240 4.99 -7.03 9.25
CA LEU A 240 3.59 -7.43 9.36
C LEU A 240 3.27 -8.73 8.61
N LEU A 241 3.80 -8.88 7.39
CA LEU A 241 3.59 -10.09 6.58
C LEU A 241 4.36 -11.30 7.15
N ALA A 242 5.51 -11.07 7.79
CA ALA A 242 6.26 -12.13 8.47
C ALA A 242 5.55 -12.55 9.77
N GLU A 243 5.00 -11.59 10.53
CA GLU A 243 4.16 -11.86 11.71
C GLU A 243 2.88 -12.60 11.35
N SER A 244 2.29 -12.32 10.18
CA SER A 244 1.14 -13.07 9.65
C SER A 244 1.51 -14.46 9.11
N SER A 245 2.79 -14.86 9.16
CA SER A 245 3.31 -16.11 8.57
C SER A 245 3.03 -16.26 7.07
N GLU A 246 2.78 -15.15 6.36
CA GLU A 246 2.58 -15.15 4.90
C GLU A 246 3.90 -15.22 4.12
N ILE A 247 4.98 -14.75 4.74
CA ILE A 247 6.33 -14.70 4.14
C ILE A 247 7.38 -15.12 5.16
N PRO A 248 8.55 -15.62 4.71
CA PRO A 248 9.70 -15.80 5.60
C PRO A 248 10.20 -14.45 6.16
N LEU A 249 10.82 -14.48 7.33
CA LEU A 249 11.44 -13.29 7.92
C LEU A 249 12.65 -12.87 7.08
N ARG A 250 12.53 -11.77 6.35
CA ARG A 250 13.58 -11.19 5.50
C ARG A 250 13.90 -9.75 5.89
N ARG A 251 15.05 -9.25 5.45
CA ARG A 251 15.48 -7.85 5.65
C ARG A 251 15.76 -7.17 4.31
N LEU A 252 15.47 -5.88 4.20
CA LEU A 252 15.82 -5.08 3.02
C LEU A 252 17.20 -4.45 3.21
N SER A 253 18.11 -4.72 2.29
CA SER A 253 19.38 -3.98 2.21
C SER A 253 19.13 -2.49 1.95
N THR A 254 20.12 -1.64 2.26
CA THR A 254 20.03 -0.19 1.98
C THR A 254 19.90 0.08 0.48
N ALA A 255 20.49 -0.78 -0.36
CA ALA A 255 20.41 -0.66 -1.82
C ALA A 255 19.00 -1.00 -2.33
N ALA A 256 18.38 -2.07 -1.81
CA ALA A 256 16.98 -2.42 -2.09
C ALA A 256 16.01 -1.30 -1.69
N GLN A 257 16.19 -0.73 -0.49
CA GLN A 257 15.37 0.39 -0.01
C GLN A 257 15.47 1.62 -0.94
N ASN A 258 16.68 1.94 -1.42
CA ASN A 258 16.88 3.03 -2.37
C ASN A 258 16.24 2.74 -3.73
N ALA A 259 16.28 1.50 -4.21
CA ALA A 259 15.59 1.12 -5.45
C ALA A 259 14.06 1.25 -5.32
N LEU A 260 13.48 0.77 -4.21
CA LEU A 260 12.05 0.95 -3.92
C LEU A 260 11.64 2.42 -3.82
N ARG A 261 12.51 3.28 -3.26
CA ARG A 261 12.29 4.75 -3.19
C ARG A 261 12.22 5.41 -4.57
N GLN A 262 13.02 4.93 -5.54
CA GLN A 262 13.12 5.55 -6.87
C GLN A 262 11.97 5.14 -7.80
N HIS A 263 11.31 4.01 -7.51
CA HIS A 263 10.19 3.55 -8.32
C HIS A 263 8.96 4.48 -8.15
N PRO A 264 8.22 4.81 -9.23
CA PRO A 264 7.11 5.75 -9.17
C PRO A 264 5.81 5.18 -8.57
N TRP A 265 5.66 3.85 -8.54
CA TRP A 265 4.48 3.14 -8.00
C TRP A 265 3.13 3.61 -8.57
N PRO A 266 2.85 3.40 -9.88
CA PRO A 266 1.60 3.82 -10.51
C PRO A 266 0.34 3.17 -9.90
N GLY A 267 0.47 1.97 -9.33
CA GLY A 267 -0.57 1.26 -8.58
C GLY A 267 -0.57 1.55 -7.08
N GLY A 268 0.31 2.42 -6.60
CA GLY A 268 0.32 2.94 -5.24
C GLY A 268 0.62 1.90 -4.17
N TYR A 269 -0.09 2.01 -3.05
CA TYR A 269 0.15 1.16 -1.89
C TYR A 269 -0.14 -0.33 -2.17
N SER A 270 -1.17 -0.64 -2.96
CA SER A 270 -1.54 -2.02 -3.31
C SER A 270 -0.46 -2.71 -4.16
N GLU A 271 0.17 -1.95 -5.07
CA GLU A 271 1.32 -2.40 -5.84
C GLU A 271 2.55 -2.61 -4.94
N LEU A 272 2.88 -1.65 -4.06
CA LEU A 272 3.98 -1.77 -3.10
C LEU A 272 3.83 -3.02 -2.21
N LYS A 273 2.63 -3.25 -1.66
CA LYS A 273 2.33 -4.41 -0.82
C LYS A 273 2.54 -5.72 -1.58
N SER A 274 2.08 -5.79 -2.83
CA SER A 274 2.25 -6.96 -3.70
C SER A 274 3.72 -7.18 -4.07
N ALA A 275 4.46 -6.10 -4.37
CA ALA A 275 5.87 -6.15 -4.67
C ALA A 275 6.68 -6.64 -3.47
N VAL A 276 6.48 -6.07 -2.28
CA VAL A 276 7.17 -6.48 -1.04
C VAL A 276 6.91 -7.96 -0.73
N LYS A 277 5.64 -8.41 -0.84
CA LYS A 277 5.30 -9.83 -0.67
C LYS A 277 6.02 -10.71 -1.68
N SER A 278 6.07 -10.28 -2.94
CA SER A 278 6.72 -11.04 -4.02
C SER A 278 8.24 -11.10 -3.83
N LEU A 279 8.88 -10.00 -3.43
CA LEU A 279 10.31 -9.96 -3.10
C LEU A 279 10.65 -10.91 -1.95
N ALA A 280 9.87 -10.91 -0.88
CA ALA A 280 10.15 -11.76 0.27
C ALA A 280 10.02 -13.26 -0.05
N LEU A 281 9.09 -13.63 -0.94
CA LEU A 281 8.88 -15.00 -1.39
C LEU A 281 9.90 -15.45 -2.45
N ALA A 282 10.34 -14.53 -3.31
CA ALA A 282 11.27 -14.83 -4.39
C ALA A 282 12.74 -14.78 -3.95
N ALA A 283 13.06 -13.99 -2.92
CA ALA A 283 14.42 -13.89 -2.40
C ALA A 283 14.93 -15.26 -1.95
N LEU A 284 16.16 -15.59 -2.35
CA LEU A 284 16.83 -16.82 -1.95
C LEU A 284 17.47 -16.65 -0.57
N ASP A 285 18.07 -15.49 -0.33
CA ASP A 285 18.78 -15.14 0.90
C ASP A 285 17.90 -14.37 1.89
N ASP A 286 18.35 -14.31 3.14
CA ASP A 286 17.65 -13.60 4.23
C ASP A 286 17.63 -12.08 4.02
N GLU A 287 18.55 -11.56 3.22
CA GLU A 287 18.62 -10.15 2.84
C GLU A 287 18.22 -9.98 1.37
N ILE A 288 17.23 -9.11 1.13
CA ILE A 288 16.77 -8.70 -0.20
C ILE A 288 17.71 -7.61 -0.71
N GLY A 289 18.37 -7.90 -1.83
CA GLY A 289 19.34 -7.04 -2.49
C GLY A 289 18.72 -6.06 -3.48
N HIS A 290 19.56 -5.21 -4.06
CA HIS A 290 19.17 -4.31 -5.16
C HIS A 290 18.67 -5.09 -6.38
N ASP A 291 19.39 -6.15 -6.75
CA ASP A 291 19.13 -6.88 -7.99
C ASP A 291 17.80 -7.63 -7.93
N ASP A 292 17.42 -8.15 -6.76
CA ASP A 292 16.09 -8.75 -6.53
C ASP A 292 14.97 -7.74 -6.81
N VAL A 293 15.14 -6.49 -6.37
CA VAL A 293 14.16 -5.41 -6.57
C VAL A 293 14.07 -5.04 -8.05
N VAL A 294 15.20 -4.85 -8.72
CA VAL A 294 15.23 -4.49 -10.15
C VAL A 294 14.63 -5.61 -11.00
N GLN A 295 14.99 -6.86 -10.72
CA GLN A 295 14.48 -8.02 -11.45
C GLN A 295 12.96 -8.16 -11.33
N LEU A 296 12.39 -7.88 -10.16
CA LEU A 296 10.95 -7.90 -9.97
C LEU A 296 10.23 -6.74 -10.66
N LEU A 297 10.75 -5.51 -10.52
CA LEU A 297 10.09 -4.29 -11.03
C LEU A 297 10.27 -4.12 -12.54
N SER A 298 11.31 -4.70 -13.12
CA SER A 298 11.62 -4.59 -14.56
C SER A 298 12.10 -5.94 -15.11
N PRO A 299 11.19 -6.93 -15.21
CA PRO A 299 11.54 -8.25 -15.71
C PRO A 299 12.02 -8.15 -17.16
N GLY A 300 13.26 -8.57 -17.42
CA GLY A 300 13.88 -8.55 -18.74
C GLY A 300 14.61 -7.27 -19.11
N LYS A 301 14.68 -6.27 -18.22
CA LYS A 301 15.68 -5.21 -18.33
C LYS A 301 16.96 -5.77 -17.75
N GLU A 302 17.88 -6.20 -18.61
CA GLU A 302 19.24 -6.51 -18.16
C GLU A 302 19.76 -5.30 -17.36
N PRO A 303 20.49 -5.52 -16.25
CA PRO A 303 21.07 -4.42 -15.50
C PRO A 303 21.77 -3.50 -16.51
N GLU A 304 21.49 -2.20 -16.47
CA GLU A 304 22.19 -1.24 -17.32
C GLU A 304 23.68 -1.32 -16.95
N GLU A 305 24.43 -2.19 -17.62
CA GLU A 305 25.88 -2.31 -17.57
C GLU A 305 26.45 -1.11 -18.33
N GLY A 306 26.27 0.07 -17.75
CA GLY A 306 26.64 1.33 -18.37
C GLY A 306 26.71 2.46 -17.36
N PRO A 307 27.63 3.42 -17.53
CA PRO A 307 27.57 4.68 -16.81
C PRO A 307 26.20 5.34 -17.03
N PRO A 308 25.60 5.99 -16.02
CA PRO A 308 24.28 6.63 -16.16
C PRO A 308 24.26 7.64 -17.31
N GLY A 309 23.31 7.48 -18.23
CA GLY A 309 23.19 8.29 -19.46
C GLY A 309 23.97 7.77 -20.67
N PHE A 310 24.59 6.59 -20.56
CA PHE A 310 25.22 5.88 -21.67
C PHE A 310 24.19 4.99 -22.37
N ASP A 311 24.19 4.99 -23.71
CA ASP A 311 23.32 4.11 -24.50
C ASP A 311 23.97 2.71 -24.59
N PRO A 312 23.41 1.67 -23.93
CA PRO A 312 24.00 0.32 -23.91
C PRO A 312 24.15 -0.28 -25.32
N ALA A 313 23.33 0.17 -26.28
CA ALA A 313 23.42 -0.27 -27.67
C ALA A 313 24.77 0.07 -28.32
N LEU A 314 25.52 1.04 -27.79
CA LEU A 314 26.87 1.36 -28.27
C LEU A 314 27.89 0.26 -27.93
N LEU A 315 27.66 -0.57 -26.90
CA LEU A 315 28.55 -1.68 -26.53
C LEU A 315 28.36 -2.91 -27.42
N GLU A 316 27.21 -3.02 -28.10
CA GLU A 316 26.94 -4.09 -29.05
C GLU A 316 27.56 -3.85 -30.43
N LEU A 317 27.98 -2.61 -30.71
CA LEU A 317 28.60 -2.22 -31.97
C LEU A 317 30.11 -2.52 -31.99
N PRO A 318 30.69 -2.85 -33.16
CA PRO A 318 32.14 -2.84 -33.33
C PRO A 318 32.74 -1.50 -32.88
N LEU A 319 33.91 -1.53 -32.23
CA LEU A 319 34.56 -0.34 -31.62
C LEU A 319 34.63 0.87 -32.57
N ARG A 320 34.82 0.64 -33.87
CA ARG A 320 34.83 1.70 -34.88
C ARG A 320 33.47 2.41 -34.97
N GLU A 321 32.39 1.66 -35.08
CA GLU A 321 31.03 2.18 -35.22
C GLU A 321 30.56 2.84 -33.93
N ALA A 322 30.90 2.24 -32.77
CA ALA A 322 30.63 2.84 -31.47
C ALA A 322 31.31 4.22 -31.31
N ARG A 323 32.58 4.33 -31.74
CA ARG A 323 33.30 5.62 -31.76
C ARG A 323 32.68 6.63 -32.69
N GLU A 324 32.32 6.23 -33.92
CA GLU A 324 31.69 7.13 -34.89
C GLU A 324 30.31 7.63 -34.37
N ALA A 325 29.52 6.75 -33.74
CA ALA A 325 28.25 7.10 -33.13
C ALA A 325 28.40 8.10 -31.96
N PHE A 326 29.37 7.86 -31.07
CA PHE A 326 29.70 8.81 -29.99
C PHE A 326 30.18 10.15 -30.54
N GLU A 327 31.12 10.14 -31.48
CA GLU A 327 31.66 11.34 -32.11
C GLU A 327 30.54 12.17 -32.77
N ARG A 328 29.59 11.51 -33.44
CA ARG A 328 28.42 12.17 -34.04
C ARG A 328 27.57 12.89 -33.00
N VAL A 329 27.19 12.21 -31.91
CA VAL A 329 26.38 12.80 -30.83
C VAL A 329 27.13 13.96 -30.15
N TYR A 330 28.43 13.77 -29.89
CA TYR A 330 29.29 14.78 -29.30
C TYR A 330 29.32 16.05 -30.16
N PHE A 331 29.62 15.93 -31.46
CA PHE A 331 29.67 17.07 -32.35
C PHE A 331 28.31 17.72 -32.55
N GLU A 332 27.22 16.95 -32.67
CA GLU A 332 25.87 17.50 -32.84
C GLU A 332 25.43 18.32 -31.61
N TRP A 333 25.68 17.84 -30.40
CA TRP A 333 25.35 18.57 -29.17
C TRP A 333 26.14 19.88 -29.08
N HIS A 334 27.44 19.84 -29.38
CA HIS A 334 28.30 21.02 -29.35
C HIS A 334 27.94 22.03 -30.46
N LEU A 335 27.60 21.55 -31.66
CA LEU A 335 27.24 22.39 -32.80
C LEU A 335 25.91 23.10 -32.58
N LYS A 336 24.94 22.45 -31.88
CA LYS A 336 23.71 23.10 -31.39
C LYS A 336 23.99 24.14 -30.31
N LYS A 337 24.87 23.84 -29.34
CA LYS A 337 25.19 24.73 -28.22
C LYS A 337 25.97 25.98 -28.64
N ASP A 338 26.88 25.83 -29.60
CA ASP A 338 27.77 26.90 -30.05
C ASP A 338 27.21 27.65 -31.29
N GLY A 339 25.94 27.39 -31.65
CA GLY A 339 25.23 28.10 -32.73
C GLY A 339 25.82 27.87 -34.12
N GLY A 340 26.46 26.72 -34.36
CA GLY A 340 27.11 26.42 -35.64
C GLY A 340 28.52 27.01 -35.81
N ASN A 341 29.12 27.61 -34.78
CA ASN A 341 30.47 28.17 -34.87
C ASN A 341 31.55 27.06 -34.86
N ILE A 342 32.08 26.75 -36.05
CA ILE A 342 33.04 25.67 -36.27
C ILE A 342 34.40 25.94 -35.62
N THR A 343 34.81 27.20 -35.50
CA THR A 343 36.09 27.58 -34.87
C THR A 343 36.08 27.26 -33.37
N ARG A 344 34.99 27.58 -32.67
CA ARG A 344 34.83 27.26 -31.24
C ARG A 344 34.72 25.76 -31.00
N LEU A 345 34.05 25.05 -31.91
CA LEU A 345 33.96 23.59 -31.87
C LEU A 345 35.33 22.93 -32.01
N ALA A 346 36.17 23.43 -32.92
CA ALA A 346 37.52 22.93 -33.17
C ALA A 346 38.44 23.11 -31.95
N GLU A 347 38.43 24.30 -31.33
CA GLU A 347 39.19 24.57 -30.10
C GLU A 347 38.75 23.66 -28.95
N ARG A 348 37.44 23.47 -28.77
CA ARG A 348 36.87 22.66 -27.68
C ARG A 348 37.06 21.15 -27.90
N ALA A 349 37.05 20.70 -29.14
CA ALA A 349 37.38 19.32 -29.48
C ALA A 349 38.91 19.05 -29.53
N GLY A 350 39.74 20.09 -29.45
CA GLY A 350 41.20 19.98 -29.58
C GLY A 350 41.66 19.54 -30.97
N MET A 351 40.86 19.82 -32.01
CA MET A 351 41.12 19.40 -33.38
C MET A 351 41.43 20.59 -34.28
N GLU A 352 42.32 20.39 -35.25
CA GLU A 352 42.56 21.39 -36.30
C GLU A 352 41.33 21.52 -37.22
N ARG A 353 41.03 22.75 -37.68
CA ARG A 353 39.77 23.07 -38.39
C ARG A 353 39.60 22.20 -39.63
N THR A 354 40.65 22.02 -40.42
CA THR A 354 40.60 21.22 -41.66
C THR A 354 40.29 19.76 -41.37
N HIS A 355 40.85 19.21 -40.28
CA HIS A 355 40.54 17.86 -39.82
C HIS A 355 39.11 17.71 -39.30
N LEU A 356 38.59 18.71 -38.58
CA LEU A 356 37.20 18.71 -38.10
C LEU A 356 36.19 18.73 -39.26
N TYR A 357 36.42 19.52 -40.31
CA TYR A 357 35.53 19.55 -41.49
C TYR A 357 35.44 18.20 -42.19
N ARG A 358 36.57 17.50 -42.37
CA ARG A 358 36.58 16.15 -42.95
C ARG A 358 35.82 15.18 -42.06
N LYS A 359 36.07 15.22 -40.75
CA LYS A 359 35.43 14.35 -39.77
C LYS A 359 33.91 14.56 -39.70
N LEU A 360 33.42 15.80 -39.74
CA LEU A 360 31.98 16.11 -39.78
C LEU A 360 31.32 15.57 -41.07
N LYS A 361 32.01 15.70 -42.20
CA LYS A 361 31.54 15.17 -43.50
C LYS A 361 31.46 13.65 -43.49
N ASP A 362 32.48 12.98 -42.96
CA ASP A 362 32.53 11.52 -42.86
C ASP A 362 31.43 10.97 -41.94
N LEU A 363 31.09 11.71 -40.87
CA LEU A 363 29.99 11.38 -39.93
C LEU A 363 28.60 11.79 -40.45
N GLY A 364 28.48 12.30 -41.67
CA GLY A 364 27.20 12.72 -42.28
C GLY A 364 26.57 13.97 -41.65
N LEU A 365 27.31 14.69 -40.80
CA LEU A 365 26.86 15.93 -40.17
C LEU A 365 27.12 17.11 -41.11
N ARG A 366 26.07 17.59 -41.77
CA ARG A 366 26.17 18.82 -42.58
C ARG A 366 26.36 20.02 -41.64
N GLY A 367 27.60 20.50 -41.55
CA GLY A 367 27.89 21.81 -40.97
C GLY A 367 27.02 22.88 -41.62
N ALA A 368 26.52 23.81 -40.80
CA ALA A 368 25.72 24.94 -41.22
C ALA A 368 26.31 25.61 -42.48
N LYS A 369 25.39 26.01 -43.37
CA LYS A 369 25.61 26.63 -44.68
C LYS A 369 26.91 27.46 -44.77
N SER A 370 27.58 27.27 -45.91
CA SER A 370 28.49 28.24 -46.51
C SER A 370 27.84 29.63 -46.57
N GLU A 371 28.19 30.51 -45.64
CA GLU A 371 28.04 31.96 -45.76
C GLU A 371 29.35 32.60 -45.32
N SER A 372 30.34 32.55 -46.21
CA SER A 372 31.48 33.49 -46.25
C SER A 372 32.36 33.18 -47.47
N GLU A 373 31.80 33.36 -48.67
CA GLU A 373 32.54 33.69 -49.90
C GLU A 373 31.70 34.71 -50.66
N GLU A 374 31.73 35.96 -50.19
CA GLU A 374 31.84 37.21 -50.97
C GLU A 374 32.06 38.39 -50.03
#